data_AF-A0A973W199-F1
#
_entry.id   AF-A0A973W199-F1
#
_cell.length_a   1.000
_cell.length_b   1.000
_cell.length_c   1.000
_cell.angle_alpha   90.00
_cell.angle_beta   90.00
_cell.angle_gamma   90.00
#
_symmetry.space_group_name_H-M   'P 1'
#
loop_
_entity.id
_entity.type
_entity.pdbx_description
1 polymer ?
#
loop_
_entity_poly.entity_id
_entity_poly.type
_entity_poly.pdbx_seq_one_letter_code
_entity_poly.pdbx_strand_id
1 'polypeptide(L)'
;MGGSVWRLADHRRQQRLGSNNTTSQAFGTAIGADYRFSPNTIAGFALAGGGTNFSVTNGGGGRSDLFQAGAFVRHNIGAAYVAGALAYGWQDVTTDRTVTVGGIDRLRAEFNANAWSGRAEGGYRLVAPWIGGVGLTPYAAGQFTTFQLPGYAEQAIVGANTFALAYNAKSITDSRSELGLRADKSFALSNAVLTLRGRLAWAHDFNPDRSIAATFQTLPGASFVVSGAAQASDSALTTASAELRWANGWSALASFEGEFSNVTRSYAGKGAVRYAW
;
A
#
# COMPACT_ATOMS: atom_id res chain seq x y z
N MET A 1 -17.10 15.91 1.93
CA MET A 1 -16.62 15.20 0.71
C MET A 1 -15.19 15.64 0.43
N GLY A 2 -14.36 14.78 -0.11
CA GLY A 2 -12.99 15.13 -0.45
C GLY A 2 -12.41 14.28 -1.57
N GLY A 3 -11.40 14.83 -2.23
CA GLY A 3 -10.60 14.15 -3.26
C GLY A 3 -9.12 14.16 -2.87
N SER A 4 -8.38 13.17 -3.32
CA SER A 4 -6.94 13.09 -3.09
C SER A 4 -6.22 12.46 -4.28
N VAL A 5 -4.96 12.83 -4.44
CA VAL A 5 -4.02 12.26 -5.40
C VAL A 5 -2.80 11.78 -4.62
N TRP A 6 -2.27 10.62 -4.99
CA TRP A 6 -1.10 10.06 -4.34
C TRP A 6 -0.15 9.44 -5.37
N ARG A 7 1.13 9.40 -4.99
CA ARG A 7 2.20 8.73 -5.73
C ARG A 7 3.10 7.99 -4.75
N LEU A 8 3.45 6.77 -5.10
CA LEU A 8 4.33 5.88 -4.35
C LEU A 8 5.50 5.47 -5.23
N ALA A 9 6.70 5.47 -4.67
CA ALA A 9 7.89 4.89 -5.27
C ALA A 9 8.55 3.93 -4.26
N ASP A 10 8.73 2.68 -4.66
CA ASP A 10 9.32 1.62 -3.83
C ASP A 10 10.56 1.05 -4.52
N HIS A 11 11.61 0.84 -3.73
CA HIS A 11 12.82 0.17 -4.16
C HIS A 11 13.22 -0.92 -3.15
N ARG A 12 13.33 -2.16 -3.64
CA ARG A 12 13.70 -3.33 -2.84
C ARG A 12 14.99 -3.95 -3.33
N ARG A 13 15.93 -4.15 -2.39
CA ARG A 13 17.21 -4.83 -2.62
C ARG A 13 17.14 -6.27 -2.15
N GLN A 14 17.78 -7.17 -2.90
CA GLN A 14 17.81 -8.60 -2.59
C GLN A 14 19.09 -9.05 -1.90
N GLN A 15 18.96 -10.06 -1.05
CA GLN A 15 20.09 -10.78 -0.45
C GLN A 15 19.97 -12.32 -0.57
N ARG A 16 18.94 -12.85 -1.24
CA ARG A 16 18.71 -14.31 -1.38
C ARG A 16 19.10 -14.81 -2.78
N LEU A 17 19.78 -15.96 -2.85
CA LEU A 17 20.14 -16.58 -4.13
C LEU A 17 18.88 -16.87 -4.97
N GLY A 18 18.89 -16.53 -6.26
CA GLY A 18 17.76 -16.76 -7.17
C GLY A 18 16.70 -15.65 -7.22
N SER A 19 16.98 -14.47 -6.65
CA SER A 19 16.04 -13.35 -6.56
C SER A 19 16.68 -12.04 -7.08
N ASN A 20 15.88 -11.14 -7.67
CA ASN A 20 16.37 -9.91 -8.31
C ASN A 20 15.80 -8.63 -7.69
N ASN A 21 16.55 -7.52 -7.78
CA ASN A 21 16.09 -6.21 -7.32
C ASN A 21 14.83 -5.79 -8.07
N THR A 22 13.91 -5.15 -7.35
CA THR A 22 12.63 -4.69 -7.90
C THR A 22 12.45 -3.20 -7.62
N THR A 23 12.04 -2.47 -8.65
CA THR A 23 11.59 -1.08 -8.51
C THR A 23 10.13 -1.00 -8.95
N SER A 24 9.30 -0.34 -8.15
CA SER A 24 7.87 -0.16 -8.41
C SER A 24 7.48 1.30 -8.26
N GLN A 25 6.62 1.77 -9.14
CA GLN A 25 5.98 3.07 -9.05
C GLN A 25 4.47 2.90 -9.16
N ALA A 26 3.74 3.59 -8.29
CA ALA A 26 2.29 3.62 -8.34
C ALA A 26 1.79 5.06 -8.24
N PHE A 27 0.70 5.35 -8.92
CA PHE A 27 0.01 6.62 -8.85
C PHE A 27 -1.49 6.37 -8.85
N GLY A 28 -2.23 7.23 -8.18
CA GLY A 28 -3.67 7.07 -8.12
C GLY A 28 -4.39 8.31 -7.64
N THR A 29 -5.71 8.26 -7.84
CA THR A 29 -6.65 9.24 -7.33
C THR A 29 -7.67 8.53 -6.46
N ALA A 30 -8.20 9.23 -5.46
CA ALA A 30 -9.24 8.72 -4.61
C ALA A 30 -10.25 9.82 -4.29
N ILE A 31 -11.52 9.44 -4.21
CA ILE A 31 -12.61 10.29 -3.76
C ILE A 31 -13.34 9.60 -2.62
N GLY A 32 -13.90 10.38 -1.71
CA GLY A 32 -14.62 9.82 -0.58
C GLY A 32 -15.51 10.81 0.13
N ALA A 33 -16.35 10.24 0.98
CA ALA A 33 -17.23 10.98 1.86
C ALA A 33 -17.27 10.30 3.24
N ASP A 34 -17.37 11.13 4.26
CA ASP A 34 -17.46 10.75 5.65
C ASP A 34 -18.59 11.51 6.32
N TYR A 35 -19.28 10.83 7.23
CA TYR A 35 -20.44 11.32 7.96
C TYR A 35 -20.25 11.13 9.45
N ARG A 36 -20.57 12.18 10.21
CA ARG A 36 -20.52 12.19 11.66
C ARG A 36 -21.86 11.71 12.22
N PHE A 37 -21.93 10.44 12.60
CA PHE A 37 -23.14 9.81 13.17
C PHE A 37 -23.45 10.31 14.58
N SER A 38 -22.42 10.64 15.35
CA SER A 38 -22.52 11.21 16.69
C SER A 38 -21.32 12.12 16.94
N PRO A 39 -21.28 12.92 18.03
CA PRO A 39 -20.12 13.74 18.37
C PRO A 39 -18.80 12.94 18.40
N ASN A 40 -18.88 11.64 18.66
CA ASN A 40 -17.73 10.76 18.86
C ASN A 40 -17.53 9.73 17.73
N THR A 41 -18.52 9.50 16.86
CA THR A 41 -18.46 8.49 15.80
C THR A 41 -18.49 9.12 14.42
N ILE A 42 -17.49 8.79 13.61
CA ILE A 42 -17.46 9.11 12.18
C ILE A 42 -17.28 7.82 11.40
N ALA A 43 -17.99 7.68 10.29
CA ALA A 43 -17.72 6.62 9.33
C ALA A 43 -17.77 7.18 7.92
N GLY A 44 -17.12 6.51 6.99
CA GLY A 44 -17.04 6.96 5.61
C GLY A 44 -16.61 5.87 4.66
N PHE A 45 -16.61 6.23 3.39
CA PHE A 45 -16.16 5.36 2.32
C PHE A 45 -15.26 6.14 1.36
N ALA A 46 -14.44 5.39 0.64
CA ALA A 46 -13.59 5.92 -0.41
C ALA A 46 -13.55 4.95 -1.59
N LEU A 47 -13.47 5.53 -2.79
CA LEU A 47 -13.18 4.84 -4.03
C LEU A 47 -11.87 5.39 -4.57
N ALA A 48 -11.02 4.51 -5.10
CA ALA A 48 -9.75 4.88 -5.67
C ALA A 48 -9.51 4.14 -6.99
N GLY A 49 -8.78 4.80 -7.88
CA GLY A 49 -8.32 4.24 -9.14
C GLY A 49 -6.91 4.71 -9.44
N GLY A 50 -6.12 3.89 -10.12
CA GLY A 50 -4.73 4.22 -10.40
C GLY A 50 -4.04 3.20 -11.29
N GLY A 51 -2.72 3.39 -11.43
CA GLY A 51 -1.86 2.49 -12.18
C GLY A 51 -0.59 2.17 -11.39
N THR A 52 -0.06 0.98 -11.61
CA THR A 52 1.24 0.55 -11.11
C THR A 52 2.12 0.09 -12.26
N ASN A 53 3.41 0.43 -12.20
CA ASN A 53 4.42 -0.08 -13.10
C ASN A 53 5.56 -0.65 -12.26
N PHE A 54 6.02 -1.84 -12.59
CA PHE A 54 7.15 -2.47 -11.91
C PHE A 54 8.15 -3.05 -12.91
N SER A 55 9.41 -3.07 -12.49
CA SER A 55 10.51 -3.68 -13.23
C SER A 55 11.36 -4.55 -12.30
N VAL A 56 11.67 -5.74 -12.77
CA VAL A 56 12.59 -6.68 -12.10
C VAL A 56 13.87 -6.74 -12.91
N THR A 57 15.00 -6.42 -12.29
CA THR A 57 16.31 -6.49 -12.97
C THR A 57 16.51 -7.88 -13.55
N ASN A 58 16.78 -7.97 -14.86
CA ASN A 58 16.98 -9.22 -15.59
C ASN A 58 15.80 -10.22 -15.54
N GLY A 59 14.59 -9.79 -15.13
CA GLY A 59 13.42 -10.67 -14.94
C GLY A 59 12.17 -10.26 -15.70
N GLY A 60 12.16 -9.07 -16.33
CA GLY A 60 11.01 -8.52 -17.02
C GLY A 60 10.35 -7.37 -16.26
N GLY A 61 9.14 -6.98 -16.68
CA GLY A 61 8.38 -5.91 -16.06
C GLY A 61 6.88 -6.15 -16.19
N GLY A 62 6.11 -5.27 -15.58
CA GLY A 62 4.66 -5.34 -15.70
C GLY A 62 3.99 -4.03 -15.37
N ARG A 63 2.72 -3.95 -15.75
CA ARG A 63 1.83 -2.86 -15.41
C ARG A 63 0.53 -3.41 -14.86
N SER A 64 -0.14 -2.63 -14.04
CA SER A 64 -1.48 -2.97 -13.57
C SER A 64 -2.34 -1.74 -13.40
N ASP A 65 -3.58 -1.83 -13.87
CA ASP A 65 -4.63 -0.85 -13.60
C ASP A 65 -5.42 -1.33 -12.38
N LEU A 66 -5.65 -0.42 -11.43
CA LEU A 66 -6.24 -0.76 -10.14
C LEU A 66 -7.53 0.02 -9.87
N PHE A 67 -8.49 -0.68 -9.29
CA PHE A 67 -9.67 -0.11 -8.64
C PHE A 67 -9.70 -0.56 -7.19
N GLN A 68 -10.08 0.33 -6.28
CA GLN A 68 -10.24 -0.01 -4.88
C GLN A 68 -11.45 0.70 -4.29
N ALA A 69 -12.20 -0.02 -3.45
CA ALA A 69 -13.29 0.52 -2.66
C ALA A 69 -13.07 0.14 -1.20
N GLY A 70 -13.35 1.06 -0.28
CA GLY A 70 -13.22 0.78 1.14
C GLY A 70 -14.13 1.63 2.00
N ALA A 71 -14.33 1.16 3.22
CA ALA A 71 -15.09 1.85 4.25
C ALA A 71 -14.28 1.87 5.55
N PHE A 72 -14.49 2.91 6.35
CA PHE A 72 -13.87 3.05 7.65
C PHE A 72 -14.85 3.58 8.69
N VAL A 73 -14.56 3.27 9.95
CA VAL A 73 -15.22 3.83 11.12
C VAL A 73 -14.17 4.24 12.14
N ARG A 74 -14.42 5.34 12.84
CA ARG A 74 -13.66 5.77 14.01
C ARG A 74 -14.61 6.22 15.10
N HIS A 75 -14.37 5.71 16.30
CA HIS A 75 -15.10 6.06 17.51
C HIS A 75 -14.13 6.58 18.57
N ASN A 76 -14.41 7.76 19.12
CA ASN A 76 -13.63 8.36 20.20
C ASN A 76 -14.31 8.09 21.57
N ILE A 77 -13.52 7.74 22.57
CA ILE A 77 -13.95 7.46 23.95
C ILE A 77 -13.08 8.32 24.87
N GLY A 78 -13.54 9.55 25.13
CA GLY A 78 -12.72 10.55 25.81
C GLY A 78 -11.43 10.84 25.03
N ALA A 79 -10.28 10.59 25.64
CA ALA A 79 -8.97 10.72 25.02
C ALA A 79 -8.57 9.50 24.15
N ALA A 80 -9.24 8.36 24.32
CA ALA A 80 -8.99 7.16 23.55
C ALA A 80 -9.77 7.16 22.22
N TYR A 81 -9.35 6.34 21.27
CA TYR A 81 -10.16 6.02 20.10
C TYR A 81 -9.91 4.60 19.62
N VAL A 82 -10.90 4.07 18.91
CA VAL A 82 -10.79 2.84 18.13
C VAL A 82 -11.21 3.16 16.69
N ALA A 83 -10.46 2.62 15.73
CA ALA A 83 -10.74 2.76 14.32
C ALA A 83 -10.63 1.41 13.62
N GLY A 84 -11.49 1.21 12.62
CA GLY A 84 -11.50 0.04 11.76
C GLY A 84 -11.69 0.44 10.31
N ALA A 85 -11.04 -0.25 9.40
CA ALA A 85 -11.22 -0.07 7.96
C ALA A 85 -11.18 -1.43 7.25
N LEU A 86 -11.98 -1.54 6.18
CA LEU A 86 -11.99 -2.66 5.26
C LEU A 86 -11.95 -2.13 3.83
N ALA A 87 -11.22 -2.80 2.96
CA ALA A 87 -11.20 -2.47 1.55
C ALA A 87 -11.11 -3.71 0.66
N TYR A 88 -11.69 -3.58 -0.52
CA TYR A 88 -11.58 -4.50 -1.63
C TYR A 88 -10.87 -3.80 -2.79
N GLY A 89 -9.91 -4.49 -3.39
CA GLY A 89 -9.18 -4.05 -4.56
C GLY A 89 -9.29 -5.06 -5.69
N TRP A 90 -9.37 -4.53 -6.89
CA TRP A 90 -9.31 -5.28 -8.14
C TRP A 90 -8.18 -4.72 -9.00
N GLN A 91 -7.44 -5.60 -9.66
CA GLN A 91 -6.31 -5.24 -10.51
C GLN A 91 -6.35 -6.02 -11.82
N ASP A 92 -6.18 -5.32 -12.94
CA ASP A 92 -5.89 -5.93 -14.23
C ASP A 92 -4.38 -5.86 -14.49
N VAL A 93 -3.73 -7.02 -14.57
CA VAL A 93 -2.27 -7.13 -14.56
C VAL A 93 -1.78 -7.63 -15.92
N THR A 94 -0.85 -6.90 -16.52
CA THR A 94 -0.07 -7.38 -17.68
C THR A 94 1.39 -7.54 -17.26
N THR A 95 1.97 -8.71 -17.50
CA THR A 95 3.41 -8.97 -17.30
C THR A 95 4.08 -9.28 -18.63
N ASP A 96 5.32 -8.84 -18.79
CA ASP A 96 6.18 -9.14 -19.93
C ASP A 96 7.53 -9.68 -19.43
N ARG A 97 7.91 -10.88 -19.87
CA ARG A 97 9.19 -11.53 -19.59
C ARG A 97 9.93 -11.81 -20.89
N THR A 98 11.20 -11.43 -20.95
CA THR A 98 12.05 -11.70 -22.12
C THR A 98 13.04 -12.81 -21.79
N VAL A 99 13.11 -13.82 -22.65
CA VAL A 99 14.07 -14.93 -22.57
C VAL A 99 14.95 -14.89 -23.81
N THR A 100 16.27 -14.83 -23.63
CA THR A 100 17.24 -14.68 -24.72
C THR A 100 18.00 -15.97 -25.04
N VAL A 101 17.51 -17.12 -24.59
CA VAL A 101 18.17 -18.42 -24.75
C VAL A 101 17.76 -19.04 -26.08
N GLY A 102 18.69 -19.12 -27.04
CA GLY A 102 18.42 -19.72 -28.36
C GLY A 102 17.58 -18.86 -29.31
N GLY A 103 17.37 -17.58 -28.99
CA GLY A 103 16.51 -16.65 -29.71
C GLY A 103 16.08 -15.50 -28.80
N ILE A 104 15.14 -14.67 -29.23
CA ILE A 104 14.46 -13.69 -28.38
C ILE A 104 12.99 -14.10 -28.28
N ASP A 105 12.60 -14.63 -27.13
CA ASP A 105 11.21 -14.92 -26.80
C ASP A 105 10.68 -13.85 -25.85
N ARG A 106 9.56 -13.22 -26.21
CA ARG A 106 8.83 -12.30 -25.33
C ARG A 106 7.52 -12.97 -24.93
N LEU A 107 7.42 -13.28 -23.64
CA LEU A 107 6.33 -14.00 -23.03
C LEU A 107 5.48 -13.02 -22.23
N ARG A 108 4.18 -13.04 -22.44
CA ARG A 108 3.21 -12.13 -21.81
C ARG A 108 2.15 -12.92 -21.07
N ALA A 109 1.78 -12.48 -19.86
CA ALA A 109 0.57 -12.94 -19.20
C ALA A 109 -0.34 -11.76 -18.87
N GLU A 110 -1.65 -12.00 -18.98
CA GLU A 110 -2.70 -11.06 -18.62
C GLU A 110 -3.67 -11.77 -17.67
N PHE A 111 -3.92 -11.19 -16.50
CA PHE A 111 -4.77 -11.80 -15.48
C PHE A 111 -5.34 -10.76 -14.52
N ASN A 112 -6.50 -11.07 -13.94
CA ASN A 112 -7.15 -10.21 -12.95
C ASN A 112 -6.88 -10.72 -11.53
N ALA A 113 -6.35 -9.86 -10.68
CA ALA A 113 -6.09 -10.17 -9.28
C ALA A 113 -7.06 -9.43 -8.35
N ASN A 114 -7.41 -10.08 -7.25
CA ASN A 114 -8.28 -9.51 -6.23
C ASN A 114 -7.52 -9.33 -4.92
N ALA A 115 -7.83 -8.28 -4.17
CA ALA A 115 -7.21 -7.99 -2.89
C ALA A 115 -8.28 -7.66 -1.83
N TRP A 116 -8.15 -8.24 -0.66
CA TRP A 116 -8.96 -7.90 0.51
C TRP A 116 -8.04 -7.39 1.60
N SER A 117 -8.32 -6.21 2.16
CA SER A 117 -7.51 -5.66 3.23
C SER A 117 -8.36 -5.17 4.39
N GLY A 118 -7.78 -5.24 5.57
CA GLY A 118 -8.40 -4.76 6.79
C GLY A 118 -7.38 -4.20 7.75
N ARG A 119 -7.79 -3.19 8.52
CA ARG A 119 -6.99 -2.59 9.58
C ARG A 119 -7.86 -2.28 10.79
N ALA A 120 -7.37 -2.63 11.96
CA ALA A 120 -7.90 -2.19 13.24
C ALA A 120 -6.81 -1.44 14.00
N GLU A 121 -7.17 -0.31 14.62
CA GLU A 121 -6.24 0.56 15.33
C GLU A 121 -6.90 1.10 16.61
N GLY A 122 -6.13 1.14 17.69
CA GLY A 122 -6.52 1.81 18.94
C GLY A 122 -5.41 2.75 19.39
N GLY A 123 -5.77 3.91 19.94
CA GLY A 123 -4.80 4.88 20.44
C GLY A 123 -5.35 5.75 21.55
N TYR A 124 -4.44 6.42 22.25
CA TYR A 124 -4.77 7.28 23.40
C TYR A 124 -4.07 8.63 23.27
N ARG A 125 -4.84 9.72 23.27
CA ARG A 125 -4.30 11.08 23.11
C ARG A 125 -3.94 11.69 24.45
N LEU A 126 -2.69 12.13 24.56
CA LEU A 126 -2.15 12.92 25.64
C LEU A 126 -1.87 14.33 25.09
N VAL A 127 -2.29 15.36 25.80
CA VAL A 127 -1.81 16.72 25.53
C VAL A 127 -0.64 16.97 26.46
N ALA A 128 0.47 17.46 25.91
CA ALA A 128 1.69 17.74 26.66
C ALA A 128 1.89 19.25 26.82
N PRO A 129 1.32 19.89 27.88
CA PRO A 129 1.50 21.32 28.15
C PRO A 129 2.97 21.75 28.21
N TRP A 130 3.84 20.87 28.73
CA TRP A 130 5.28 21.14 28.94
C TRP A 130 6.10 21.31 27.65
N ILE A 131 5.56 20.93 26.49
CA ILE A 131 6.18 21.17 25.16
C ILE A 131 5.31 22.10 24.29
N GLY A 132 4.60 23.03 24.93
CA GLY A 132 3.80 24.02 24.23
C GLY A 132 2.55 23.44 23.59
N GLY A 133 1.88 22.51 24.28
CA GLY A 133 0.56 21.99 23.90
C GLY A 133 0.56 20.98 22.74
N VAL A 134 1.68 20.31 22.47
CA VAL A 134 1.74 19.24 21.46
C VAL A 134 0.85 18.07 21.91
N GLY A 135 0.05 17.55 20.99
CA GLY A 135 -0.68 16.30 21.17
C GLY A 135 0.23 15.12 20.87
N LEU A 136 0.31 14.16 21.79
CA LEU A 136 1.01 12.89 21.63
C LEU A 136 -0.02 11.77 21.66
N THR A 137 0.02 10.87 20.69
CA THR A 137 -0.94 9.77 20.56
C THR A 137 -0.20 8.47 20.29
N PRO A 138 0.23 7.75 21.34
CA PRO A 138 0.61 6.35 21.19
C PRO A 138 -0.56 5.54 20.67
N TYR A 139 -0.27 4.57 19.80
CA TYR A 139 -1.28 3.70 19.23
C TYR A 139 -0.68 2.34 18.87
N ALA A 140 -1.57 1.36 18.75
CA ALA A 140 -1.28 0.03 18.24
C ALA A 140 -2.28 -0.31 17.12
N ALA A 141 -1.83 -1.01 16.10
CA ALA A 141 -2.67 -1.47 15.02
C ALA A 141 -2.32 -2.88 14.56
N GLY A 142 -3.33 -3.58 14.06
CA GLY A 142 -3.19 -4.81 13.31
C GLY A 142 -3.80 -4.63 11.93
N GLN A 143 -3.15 -5.17 10.91
CA GLN A 143 -3.66 -5.16 9.55
C GLN A 143 -3.39 -6.47 8.84
N PHE A 144 -4.21 -6.75 7.84
CA PHE A 144 -3.99 -7.86 6.92
C PHE A 144 -4.28 -7.43 5.49
N THR A 145 -3.67 -8.12 4.54
CA THR A 145 -3.99 -8.04 3.12
C THR A 145 -3.90 -9.42 2.50
N THR A 146 -5.01 -9.92 1.97
CA THR A 146 -5.06 -11.16 1.21
C THR A 146 -5.11 -10.84 -0.27
N PHE A 147 -4.09 -11.27 -1.01
CA PHE A 147 -4.01 -11.15 -2.45
C PHE A 147 -4.34 -12.49 -3.10
N GLN A 148 -5.35 -12.51 -3.97
CA GLN A 148 -5.86 -13.70 -4.65
C GLN A 148 -5.47 -13.62 -6.12
N LEU A 149 -4.51 -14.46 -6.52
CA LEU A 149 -4.11 -14.64 -7.91
C LEU A 149 -4.89 -15.81 -8.53
N PRO A 150 -5.50 -15.62 -9.71
CA PRO A 150 -6.07 -16.72 -10.47
C PRO A 150 -4.95 -17.61 -11.02
N GLY A 151 -5.31 -18.78 -11.53
CA GLY A 151 -4.40 -19.50 -12.42
C GLY A 151 -4.24 -18.71 -13.72
N TYR A 152 -3.01 -18.59 -14.22
CA TYR A 152 -2.73 -17.88 -15.46
C TYR A 152 -1.57 -18.53 -16.20
N ALA A 153 -1.46 -18.24 -17.49
CA ALA A 153 -0.42 -18.78 -18.36
C ALA A 153 0.18 -17.67 -19.22
N GLU A 154 1.49 -17.75 -19.45
CA GLU A 154 2.18 -16.89 -20.39
C GLU A 154 1.89 -17.29 -21.84
N GLN A 155 1.98 -16.35 -22.75
CA GLN A 155 1.90 -16.57 -24.19
C GLN A 155 3.02 -15.78 -24.88
N ALA A 156 3.69 -16.42 -25.84
CA ALA A 156 4.69 -15.76 -26.67
C ALA A 156 4.01 -14.77 -27.60
N ILE A 157 4.40 -13.51 -27.47
CA ILE A 157 4.04 -12.42 -28.40
C ILE A 157 5.16 -12.13 -29.40
N VAL A 158 6.38 -12.59 -29.11
CA VAL A 158 7.52 -12.68 -30.02
C VAL A 158 8.22 -13.99 -29.73
N GLY A 159 8.66 -14.71 -30.78
CA GLY A 159 9.36 -15.99 -30.62
C GLY A 159 8.42 -17.16 -30.35
N ALA A 160 8.86 -18.14 -29.55
CA ALA A 160 8.16 -19.39 -29.31
C ALA A 160 7.69 -19.57 -27.85
N ASN A 161 6.67 -20.41 -27.66
CA ASN A 161 6.15 -20.77 -26.33
C ASN A 161 7.04 -21.75 -25.55
N THR A 162 8.23 -22.07 -26.04
CA THR A 162 9.12 -23.08 -25.46
C THR A 162 9.42 -22.82 -23.98
N PHE A 163 9.57 -21.54 -23.60
CA PHE A 163 9.81 -21.12 -22.23
C PHE A 163 8.59 -20.52 -21.52
N ALA A 164 7.39 -20.65 -22.12
CA ALA A 164 6.15 -20.16 -21.55
C ALA A 164 5.77 -20.98 -20.31
N LEU A 165 5.40 -20.27 -19.24
CA LEU A 165 5.08 -20.86 -17.95
C LEU A 165 3.58 -20.79 -17.69
N ALA A 166 3.07 -21.80 -16.98
CA ALA A 166 1.75 -21.81 -16.37
C ALA A 166 1.91 -21.71 -14.85
N TYR A 167 0.98 -20.96 -14.25
CA TYR A 167 0.93 -20.66 -12.83
C TYR A 167 -0.41 -21.09 -12.26
N ASN A 168 -0.37 -21.83 -11.17
CA ASN A 168 -1.58 -22.21 -10.44
C ASN A 168 -2.15 -21.02 -9.67
N ALA A 169 -3.46 -21.04 -9.43
CA ALA A 169 -4.10 -20.08 -8.55
C ALA A 169 -3.44 -20.10 -7.17
N LYS A 170 -3.24 -18.93 -6.58
CA LYS A 170 -2.60 -18.78 -5.28
C LYS A 170 -3.18 -17.61 -4.51
N SER A 171 -3.53 -17.85 -3.26
CA SER A 171 -3.88 -16.80 -2.30
C SER A 171 -2.73 -16.61 -1.32
N ILE A 172 -2.35 -15.36 -1.08
CA ILE A 172 -1.30 -14.99 -0.12
C ILE A 172 -1.91 -13.99 0.85
N THR A 173 -1.89 -14.33 2.13
CA THR A 173 -2.25 -13.39 3.20
C THR A 173 -0.98 -12.87 3.86
N ASP A 174 -0.85 -11.56 3.86
CA ASP A 174 0.15 -10.85 4.64
C ASP A 174 -0.54 -10.20 5.84
N SER A 175 0.04 -10.38 7.02
CA SER A 175 -0.46 -9.85 8.27
C SER A 175 0.64 -9.03 8.91
N ARG A 176 0.29 -7.86 9.45
CA ARG A 176 1.24 -6.92 10.02
C ARG A 176 0.72 -6.33 11.31
N SER A 177 1.59 -6.23 12.31
CA SER A 177 1.34 -5.44 13.53
C SER A 177 2.12 -4.14 13.48
N GLU A 178 1.62 -3.11 14.15
CA GLU A 178 2.22 -1.79 14.16
C GLU A 178 2.09 -1.15 15.54
N LEU A 179 3.19 -0.63 16.06
CA LEU A 179 3.22 0.18 17.28
C LEU A 179 3.84 1.52 16.94
N GLY A 180 3.15 2.61 17.28
CA GLY A 180 3.63 3.92 16.90
C GLY A 180 3.21 5.04 17.81
N LEU A 181 3.82 6.20 17.57
CA LEU A 181 3.55 7.45 18.22
C LEU A 181 3.24 8.49 17.15
N ARG A 182 2.10 9.15 17.29
CA ARG A 182 1.77 10.35 16.51
C ARG A 182 1.97 11.59 17.37
N ALA A 183 2.49 12.64 16.76
CA ALA A 183 2.58 13.96 17.35
C ALA A 183 1.86 14.96 16.45
N ASP A 184 1.13 15.91 17.03
CA ASP A 184 0.52 17.00 16.26
C ASP A 184 0.46 18.31 17.03
N LYS A 185 0.48 19.41 16.26
CA LYS A 185 0.33 20.76 16.78
C LYS A 185 -0.43 21.62 15.78
N SER A 186 -1.36 22.42 16.28
CA SER A 186 -2.14 23.35 15.47
C SER A 186 -1.75 24.79 15.77
N PHE A 187 -1.69 25.59 14.71
CA PHE A 187 -1.36 27.02 14.74
C PHE A 187 -2.53 27.78 14.14
N ALA A 188 -3.07 28.73 14.90
CA ALA A 188 -4.09 29.64 14.40
C ALA A 188 -3.46 30.65 13.43
N LEU A 189 -4.08 30.83 12.28
CA LEU A 189 -3.77 31.85 11.28
C LEU A 189 -4.97 32.80 11.17
N SER A 190 -4.83 33.91 10.46
CA SER A 190 -5.88 34.95 10.35
C SER A 190 -7.22 34.42 9.82
N ASN A 191 -7.19 33.48 8.87
CA ASN A 191 -8.40 32.90 8.24
C ASN A 191 -8.34 31.36 8.13
N ALA A 192 -7.41 30.72 8.84
CA ALA A 192 -7.17 29.29 8.74
C ALA A 192 -6.54 28.72 10.02
N VAL A 193 -6.48 27.40 10.10
CA VAL A 193 -5.69 26.66 11.09
C VAL A 193 -4.72 25.76 10.34
N LEU A 194 -3.43 25.90 10.63
CA LEU A 194 -2.38 25.00 10.14
C LEU A 194 -2.14 23.92 11.20
N THR A 195 -2.36 22.65 10.86
CA THR A 195 -2.02 21.52 11.70
C THR A 195 -0.85 20.76 11.11
N LEU A 196 0.25 20.69 11.85
CA LEU A 196 1.39 19.84 11.52
C LEU A 196 1.28 18.52 12.28
N ARG A 197 1.56 17.39 11.62
CA ARG A 197 1.59 16.08 12.25
C ARG A 197 2.82 15.28 11.84
N GLY A 198 3.37 14.56 12.81
CA GLY A 198 4.41 13.55 12.62
C GLY A 198 3.93 12.18 13.09
N ARG A 199 4.44 11.12 12.49
CA ARG A 199 4.29 9.74 12.96
C ARG A 199 5.63 9.04 12.90
N LEU A 200 5.93 8.28 13.94
CA LEU A 200 6.97 7.27 13.95
C LEU A 200 6.35 5.96 14.41
N ALA A 201 6.59 4.87 13.69
CA ALA A 201 6.08 3.57 14.08
C ALA A 201 7.07 2.46 13.72
N TRP A 202 7.03 1.39 14.50
CA TRP A 202 7.61 0.11 14.14
C TRP A 202 6.49 -0.79 13.62
N ALA A 203 6.76 -1.52 12.55
CA ALA A 203 5.84 -2.51 12.03
C ALA A 203 6.54 -3.85 11.80
N HIS A 204 5.81 -4.91 12.13
CA HIS A 204 6.25 -6.29 12.02
C HIS A 204 5.36 -7.08 11.08
N ASP A 205 5.94 -7.58 9.99
CA ASP A 205 5.29 -8.38 8.95
C ASP A 205 5.50 -9.88 9.25
N PHE A 206 4.41 -10.60 9.46
CA PHE A 206 4.41 -12.01 9.87
C PHE A 206 4.62 -12.99 8.72
N ASN A 207 4.46 -12.54 7.48
CA ASN A 207 4.65 -13.37 6.29
C ASN A 207 5.57 -12.65 5.28
N PRO A 208 6.88 -12.55 5.56
CA PRO A 208 7.82 -11.84 4.70
C PRO A 208 8.15 -12.59 3.41
N ASP A 209 7.97 -13.91 3.39
CA ASP A 209 8.39 -14.74 2.27
C ASP A 209 7.52 -14.52 1.04
N ARG A 210 8.17 -14.49 -0.12
CA ARG A 210 7.51 -14.45 -1.43
C ARG A 210 8.04 -15.63 -2.22
N SER A 211 7.16 -16.50 -2.67
CA SER A 211 7.49 -17.61 -3.55
C SER A 211 6.35 -17.84 -4.53
N ILE A 212 6.65 -18.35 -5.72
CA ILE A 212 5.65 -18.74 -6.71
C ILE A 212 6.07 -20.07 -7.35
N ALA A 213 5.12 -20.99 -7.51
CA ALA A 213 5.34 -22.22 -8.25
C ALA A 213 4.97 -21.97 -9.72
N ALA A 214 5.83 -22.40 -10.64
CA ALA A 214 5.64 -22.30 -12.08
C ALA A 214 5.85 -23.67 -12.73
N THR A 215 5.19 -23.91 -13.88
CA THR A 215 5.34 -25.14 -14.66
C THR A 215 5.53 -24.79 -16.13
N PHE A 216 6.46 -25.44 -16.83
CA PHE A 216 6.58 -25.25 -18.28
C PHE A 216 5.36 -25.78 -19.01
N GLN A 217 4.77 -24.98 -19.90
CA GLN A 217 3.59 -25.39 -20.67
C GLN A 217 3.91 -26.50 -21.67
N THR A 218 5.11 -26.47 -22.24
CA THR A 218 5.61 -27.43 -23.22
C THR A 218 6.14 -28.71 -22.58
N LEU A 219 6.33 -28.72 -21.26
CA LEU A 219 6.76 -29.88 -20.46
C LEU A 219 5.88 -30.04 -19.21
N PRO A 220 4.61 -30.45 -19.36
CA PRO A 220 3.72 -30.69 -18.23
C PRO A 220 4.35 -31.70 -17.24
N GLY A 221 4.56 -31.27 -15.99
CA GLY A 221 5.24 -32.05 -14.94
C GLY A 221 6.62 -31.52 -14.54
N ALA A 222 7.22 -30.62 -15.34
CA ALA A 222 8.43 -29.88 -14.97
C ALA A 222 8.07 -28.60 -14.18
N SER A 223 7.65 -28.77 -12.93
CA SER A 223 7.34 -27.68 -12.00
C SER A 223 8.54 -27.26 -11.17
N PHE A 224 8.66 -25.97 -10.89
CA PHE A 224 9.71 -25.42 -10.05
C PHE A 224 9.16 -24.27 -9.21
N VAL A 225 9.82 -23.99 -8.09
CA VAL A 225 9.46 -22.86 -7.20
C VAL A 225 10.50 -21.76 -7.35
N VAL A 226 10.04 -20.56 -7.69
CA VAL A 226 10.85 -19.36 -7.72
C VAL A 226 10.62 -18.59 -6.42
N SER A 227 11.71 -18.31 -5.71
CA SER A 227 11.68 -17.39 -4.56
C SER A 227 11.74 -15.95 -5.06
N GLY A 228 10.77 -15.13 -4.65
CA GLY A 228 10.74 -13.70 -4.91
C GLY A 228 11.49 -12.90 -3.85
N ALA A 229 11.43 -11.56 -3.95
CA ALA A 229 11.93 -10.66 -2.93
C ALA A 229 11.21 -10.85 -1.61
N ALA A 230 11.89 -11.41 -0.62
CA ALA A 230 11.39 -11.41 0.73
C ALA A 230 11.27 -9.96 1.22
N GLN A 231 10.16 -9.66 1.89
CA GLN A 231 10.01 -8.42 2.63
C GLN A 231 10.83 -8.51 3.93
N ALA A 232 11.21 -7.36 4.49
CA ALA A 232 11.74 -7.40 5.85
C ALA A 232 10.62 -7.73 6.82
N SER A 233 10.89 -8.59 7.81
CA SER A 233 9.96 -8.79 8.92
C SER A 233 9.77 -7.51 9.74
N ASP A 234 10.79 -6.65 9.83
CA ASP A 234 10.73 -5.44 10.64
C ASP A 234 11.01 -4.19 9.79
N SER A 235 10.26 -3.14 10.08
CA SER A 235 10.35 -1.88 9.36
C SER A 235 10.05 -0.68 10.25
N ALA A 236 10.71 0.44 9.96
CA ALA A 236 10.42 1.73 10.55
C ALA A 236 9.55 2.53 9.58
N LEU A 237 8.43 3.05 10.08
CA LEU A 237 7.49 3.88 9.35
C LEU A 237 7.60 5.32 9.84
N THR A 238 7.70 6.26 8.91
CA THR A 238 7.71 7.69 9.20
C THR A 238 6.64 8.40 8.40
N THR A 239 6.02 9.42 9.00
CA THR A 239 5.09 10.29 8.29
C THR A 239 5.31 11.72 8.74
N ALA A 240 5.29 12.64 7.78
CA ALA A 240 5.20 14.07 8.03
C ALA A 240 4.05 14.64 7.20
N SER A 241 3.15 15.40 7.82
CA SER A 241 2.00 15.99 7.13
C SER A 241 1.69 17.40 7.62
N ALA A 242 1.15 18.21 6.71
CA ALA A 242 0.64 19.54 6.97
C ALA A 242 -0.78 19.65 6.42
N GLU A 243 -1.73 20.02 7.28
CA GLU A 243 -3.11 20.34 6.88
C GLU A 243 -3.39 21.81 7.12
N LEU A 244 -3.89 22.51 6.10
CA LEU A 244 -4.41 23.86 6.22
C LEU A 244 -5.94 23.80 6.11
N ARG A 245 -6.63 24.27 7.15
CA ARG A 245 -8.10 24.30 7.22
C ARG A 245 -8.58 25.74 7.23
N TRP A 246 -9.30 26.15 6.21
CA TRP A 246 -9.86 27.50 6.11
C TRP A 246 -11.21 27.60 6.82
N ALA A 247 -11.56 28.81 7.26
CA ALA A 247 -12.84 29.07 7.93
C ALA A 247 -14.07 28.85 7.03
N ASN A 248 -13.89 28.84 5.70
CA ASN A 248 -14.94 28.64 4.72
C ASN A 248 -15.29 27.16 4.43
N GLY A 249 -14.80 26.22 5.27
CA GLY A 249 -15.09 24.79 5.16
C GLY A 249 -14.12 23.99 4.28
N TRP A 250 -13.22 24.65 3.55
CA TRP A 250 -12.18 23.95 2.77
C TRP A 250 -11.00 23.52 3.62
N SER A 251 -10.35 22.42 3.24
CA SER A 251 -9.02 22.06 3.72
C SER A 251 -8.14 21.44 2.64
N ALA A 252 -6.83 21.64 2.79
CA ALA A 252 -5.79 21.04 1.95
C ALA A 252 -4.78 20.32 2.83
N LEU A 253 -4.37 19.12 2.41
CA LEU A 253 -3.41 18.28 3.11
C LEU A 253 -2.26 17.93 2.16
N ALA A 254 -1.04 18.07 2.65
CA ALA A 254 0.14 17.43 2.08
C ALA A 254 0.68 16.41 3.08
N SER A 255 1.02 15.21 2.62
CA SER A 255 1.62 14.14 3.43
C SER A 255 2.78 13.51 2.69
N PHE A 256 3.84 13.19 3.44
CA PHE A 256 4.97 12.42 2.98
C PHE A 256 5.20 11.26 3.94
N GLU A 257 5.33 10.07 3.39
CA GLU A 257 5.45 8.81 4.12
C GLU A 257 6.71 8.08 3.68
N GLY A 258 7.39 7.45 4.64
CA GLY A 258 8.56 6.62 4.41
C GLY A 258 8.41 5.28 5.12
N GLU A 259 8.86 4.22 4.46
CA GLU A 259 9.02 2.89 5.05
C GLU A 259 10.45 2.39 4.80
N PHE A 260 11.13 2.03 5.88
CA PHE A 260 12.54 1.69 5.87
C PHE A 260 12.79 0.37 6.58
N SER A 261 13.53 -0.51 5.93
CA SER A 261 14.04 -1.75 6.53
C SER A 261 15.44 -2.06 6.03
N ASN A 262 15.97 -3.23 6.40
CA ASN A 262 17.24 -3.73 5.89
C ASN A 262 17.22 -4.00 4.36
N VAL A 263 16.04 -4.25 3.77
CA VAL A 263 15.89 -4.60 2.35
C VAL A 263 14.97 -3.68 1.55
N THR A 264 14.11 -2.89 2.21
CA THR A 264 13.10 -2.02 1.57
C THR A 264 13.36 -0.55 1.89
N ARG A 265 13.22 0.30 0.86
CA ARG A 265 13.10 1.75 1.01
C ARG A 265 11.97 2.24 0.14
N SER A 266 10.88 2.69 0.77
CA SER A 266 9.68 3.16 0.09
C SER A 266 9.35 4.58 0.51
N TYR A 267 8.89 5.37 -0.46
CA TYR A 267 8.53 6.77 -0.29
C TYR A 267 7.19 7.06 -0.95
N ALA A 268 6.28 7.68 -0.23
CA ALA A 268 4.97 8.08 -0.74
C ALA A 268 4.72 9.56 -0.51
N GLY A 269 4.18 10.23 -1.52
CA GLY A 269 3.66 11.60 -1.43
C GLY A 269 2.16 11.62 -1.70
N LYS A 270 1.41 12.34 -0.87
CA LYS A 270 -0.04 12.49 -1.01
C LYS A 270 -0.47 13.95 -0.86
N GLY A 271 -1.34 14.39 -1.77
CA GLY A 271 -2.08 15.65 -1.68
C GLY A 271 -3.57 15.37 -1.57
N ALA A 272 -4.29 16.07 -0.70
CA ALA A 272 -5.74 15.95 -0.60
C ALA A 272 -6.42 17.30 -0.41
N VAL A 273 -7.63 17.42 -0.94
CA VAL A 273 -8.50 18.58 -0.74
C VAL A 273 -9.86 18.08 -0.24
N ARG A 274 -10.40 18.76 0.77
CA ARG A 274 -11.69 18.41 1.39
C ARG A 274 -12.55 19.64 1.50
N TYR A 275 -13.87 19.44 1.39
CA TYR A 275 -14.88 20.41 1.75
C TYR A 275 -15.80 19.83 2.82
N ALA A 276 -16.00 20.59 3.90
CA ALA A 276 -16.93 20.30 4.98
C ALA A 276 -18.11 21.28 4.90
N TRP A 277 -19.32 20.73 4.87
CA TRP A 277 -20.59 21.43 4.93
C TRP A 277 -21.35 21.02 6.19
#